data_AF-A0A6I2UX70-F1
#
_entry.id   AF-A0A6I2UX70-F1
#
_cell.length_a   1.000
_cell.length_b   1.000
_cell.length_c   1.000
_cell.angle_alpha   90.00
_cell.angle_beta   90.00
_cell.angle_gamma   90.00
#
_symmetry.space_group_name_H-M   'P 1'
#
loop_
_entity.id
_entity.type
_entity.pdbx_description
1 polymer ?
#
loop_
_entity_poly.entity_id
_entity_poly.type
_entity_poly.pdbx_seq_one_letter_code
_entity_poly.pdbx_strand_id
1 'polypeptide(L)' 'MAIKNIEMDRRDSASYRKILKRGGFLSASYLSVNGFDVTQLRKLALAGELDAVRCAIGNSIRWYYRERQAENAHLRGLA' A
#
# COMPACT_ATOMS: atom_id res chain seq x y z
N MET A 1 11.23 7.71 -5.00
CA MET A 1 10.02 6.97 -4.56
C MET A 1 8.81 7.84 -4.79
N ALA A 2 7.66 7.23 -5.12
CA ALA A 2 6.47 8.00 -5.47
C ALA A 2 5.18 7.32 -4.98
N ILE A 3 4.25 8.13 -4.48
CA ILE A 3 2.86 7.71 -4.30
C ILE A 3 2.16 7.78 -5.66
N LYS A 4 1.74 6.63 -6.18
CA LYS A 4 0.89 6.58 -7.37
C LYS A 4 -0.57 6.73 -6.98
N ASN A 5 -1.23 7.78 -7.47
CA ASN A 5 -2.67 7.98 -7.29
C ASN A 5 -3.44 7.35 -8.44
N ILE A 6 -4.46 6.56 -8.12
CA ILE A 6 -5.27 5.84 -9.10
C ILE A 6 -6.72 5.96 -8.72
N GLU A 7 -7.54 6.42 -9.65
CA GLU A 7 -9.00 6.31 -9.56
C GLU A 7 -9.44 5.08 -10.34
N MET A 8 -10.30 4.27 -9.74
CA MET A 8 -10.82 3.07 -10.38
C MET A 8 -12.27 2.82 -10.00
N ASP A 9 -13.01 2.16 -10.89
CA ASP A 9 -14.34 1.66 -10.58
C ASP A 9 -14.23 0.48 -9.58
N ARG A 10 -15.28 0.32 -8.76
CA ARG A 10 -15.40 -0.80 -7.82
C ARG A 10 -15.31 -2.16 -8.52
N ARG A 11 -15.81 -2.27 -9.75
CA ARG A 11 -15.78 -3.50 -10.58
C ARG A 11 -14.35 -3.94 -10.90
N ASP A 12 -13.44 -3.00 -11.08
CA ASP A 12 -12.06 -3.29 -11.47
C ASP A 12 -11.14 -3.56 -10.27
N SER A 13 -11.59 -3.22 -9.05
CA SER A 13 -10.78 -3.28 -7.84
C SER A 13 -10.16 -4.66 -7.55
N ALA A 14 -10.88 -5.74 -7.88
CA ALA A 14 -10.39 -7.10 -7.70
C ALA A 14 -9.26 -7.45 -8.67
N SER A 15 -9.43 -7.12 -9.95
CA SER A 15 -8.42 -7.31 -10.99
C SER A 15 -7.18 -6.46 -10.69
N TYR A 16 -7.39 -5.20 -10.28
CA TYR A 16 -6.30 -4.29 -9.96
C TYR A 16 -5.48 -4.75 -8.76
N ARG A 17 -6.13 -5.29 -7.71
CA ARG A 17 -5.44 -5.90 -6.57
C ARG A 17 -4.50 -7.04 -7.00
N LYS A 18 -4.92 -7.87 -7.96
CA LYS A 18 -4.07 -8.96 -8.47
C LYS A 18 -2.85 -8.43 -9.21
N ILE A 19 -3.03 -7.38 -10.02
CA ILE A 19 -1.94 -6.71 -10.74
C ILE A 19 -0.93 -6.11 -9.75
N LEU A 20 -1.41 -5.37 -8.75
CA LEU A 20 -0.56 -4.79 -7.71
C LEU A 20 0.21 -5.85 -6.92
N LYS A 21 -0.47 -6.94 -6.52
CA LYS A 21 0.18 -8.05 -5.83
C LYS A 21 1.29 -8.66 -6.68
N ARG A 22 1.05 -8.89 -7.98
CA ARG A 22 2.08 -9.38 -8.92
C ARG A 22 3.25 -8.39 -9.06
N GLY A 23 2.98 -7.09 -8.94
CA GLY A 23 4.00 -6.04 -8.90
C GLY A 23 4.74 -5.89 -7.55
N GLY A 24 4.44 -6.73 -6.55
CA GLY A 24 5.05 -6.65 -5.22
C GLY A 24 4.49 -5.51 -4.37
N PHE A 25 3.22 -5.17 -4.55
CA PHE A 25 2.49 -4.24 -3.70
C PHE A 25 1.41 -4.97 -2.90
N LEU A 26 1.42 -4.79 -1.58
CA LEU A 26 0.47 -5.41 -0.66
C LEU A 26 -0.50 -4.39 -0.11
N SER A 27 -1.77 -4.77 0.00
CA SER A 27 -2.81 -3.90 0.57
C SER A 27 -2.53 -3.61 2.04
N ALA A 28 -2.79 -2.39 2.49
CA ALA A 28 -2.71 -1.98 3.89
C ALA A 28 -3.46 -2.95 4.82
N SER A 29 -4.68 -3.38 4.45
CA SER A 29 -5.44 -4.36 5.25
C SER A 29 -4.71 -5.69 5.43
N TYR A 30 -3.96 -6.15 4.41
CA TYR A 30 -3.17 -7.37 4.52
C TYR A 30 -1.99 -7.17 5.47
N LEU A 31 -1.24 -6.08 5.33
CA LEU A 31 -0.10 -5.78 6.18
C LEU A 31 -0.52 -5.57 7.65
N SER A 32 -1.62 -4.86 7.89
CA SER A 32 -2.16 -4.66 9.23
C SER A 32 -2.51 -5.99 9.92
N VAL A 33 -3.11 -6.94 9.19
CA VAL A 33 -3.41 -8.29 9.72
C VAL A 33 -2.12 -9.08 10.02
N ASN A 34 -1.02 -8.80 9.33
CA ASN A 34 0.29 -9.42 9.57
C ASN A 34 1.15 -8.66 10.58
N GLY A 35 0.58 -7.72 11.35
CA GLY A 35 1.27 -7.03 12.45
C GLY A 35 2.04 -5.77 12.08
N PHE A 36 1.91 -5.28 10.84
CA PHE A 36 2.52 -4.02 10.42
C PHE A 36 1.69 -2.81 10.88
N ASP A 37 2.37 -1.77 11.37
CA ASP A 37 1.81 -0.44 11.61
C ASP A 37 1.64 0.31 10.29
N VAL A 38 0.47 0.10 9.70
CA VAL A 38 0.03 0.80 8.48
C VAL A 38 -0.08 2.32 8.63
N THR A 39 -0.18 2.86 9.85
CA THR A 39 -0.16 4.30 10.08
C THR A 39 1.24 4.85 9.86
N GLN A 40 2.27 4.13 10.34
CA GLN A 40 3.66 4.47 10.08
C GLN A 40 4.05 4.24 8.63
N LEU A 41 3.63 3.13 8.01
CA LEU A 41 3.84 2.94 6.56
C LEU A 41 3.28 4.10 5.73
N ARG A 42 2.13 4.65 6.15
CA ARG A 42 1.54 5.81 5.49
C ARG A 42 2.39 7.07 5.66
N LYS A 43 2.91 7.33 6.86
CA LYS A 43 3.82 8.46 7.11
C LYS A 43 5.09 8.34 6.29
N LEU A 44 5.70 7.16 6.25
CA LEU A 44 6.87 6.88 5.43
C LEU A 44 6.57 7.08 3.93
N ALA A 45 5.41 6.62 3.45
CA ALA A 45 5.00 6.86 2.06
C ALA A 45 4.87 8.36 1.75
N LEU A 46 4.23 9.12 2.65
CA LEU A 46 4.06 10.57 2.51
C LEU A 46 5.39 11.34 2.61
N ALA A 47 6.35 10.82 3.36
CA ALA A 47 7.72 11.34 3.46
C ALA A 47 8.58 10.96 2.24
N GLY A 48 8.09 10.11 1.33
CA GLY A 48 8.85 9.64 0.18
C GLY A 48 9.86 8.53 0.51
N GLU A 49 9.74 7.89 1.67
CA GLU A 49 10.62 6.83 2.16
C GLU A 49 10.19 5.42 1.70
N LEU A 50 8.96 5.28 1.18
CA LEU A 50 8.50 4.06 0.54
C LEU A 50 7.50 4.33 -0.59
N ASP A 51 7.49 3.42 -1.56
CA ASP A 51 6.58 3.44 -2.69
C ASP A 51 5.22 2.91 -2.26
N ALA A 52 4.18 3.66 -2.62
CA ALA A 52 2.81 3.34 -2.32
C ALA A 52 1.89 3.61 -3.50
N VAL A 53 0.75 2.92 -3.52
CA VAL A 53 -0.35 3.18 -4.44
C VAL A 53 -1.58 3.55 -3.62
N ARG A 54 -2.14 4.73 -3.89
CA ARG A 54 -3.39 5.20 -3.33
C ARG A 54 -4.49 5.00 -4.37
N CYS A 55 -5.32 3.99 -4.16
CA CYS A 55 -6.45 3.67 -5.01
C CYS A 55 -7.72 4.30 -4.44
N ALA A 56 -8.29 5.28 -5.12
CA ALA A 56 -9.64 5.77 -4.88
C ALA A 56 -10.64 4.88 -5.65
N ILE A 57 -11.58 4.28 -4.92
CA ILE A 57 -12.59 3.34 -5.41
C ILE A 57 -13.95 3.87 -4.99
N GLY A 58 -14.59 4.64 -5.87
CA GLY A 58 -15.74 5.47 -5.49
C GLY A 58 -15.40 6.35 -4.29
N ASN A 59 -16.12 6.19 -3.18
CA ASN A 59 -15.91 6.97 -1.95
C ASN A 59 -14.88 6.36 -0.98
N SER A 60 -14.21 5.25 -1.34
CA SER A 60 -13.26 4.56 -0.48
C SER A 60 -11.83 4.68 -0.99
N ILE A 61 -10.87 4.85 -0.09
CA ILE A 61 -9.45 4.87 -0.45
C ILE A 61 -8.79 3.61 0.10
N ARG A 62 -8.07 2.88 -0.75
CA ARG A 62 -7.22 1.76 -0.37
C ARG A 62 -5.76 2.08 -0.65
N TRP A 63 -4.93 1.80 0.34
CA TRP A 63 -3.48 1.93 0.23
C TRP A 63 -2.85 0.58 -0.06
N TYR A 64 -1.82 0.61 -0.90
CA TYR A 64 -0.95 -0.51 -1.16
C TYR A 64 0.49 -0.05 -1.00
N TYR A 65 1.32 -0.86 -0.38
CA TYR A 65 2.71 -0.52 -0.09
C TYR A 65 3.64 -1.54 -0.74
N ARG A 66 4.82 -1.09 -1.18
CA ARG A 66 5.82 -1.99 -1.73
C ARG A 66 6.28 -2.98 -0.67
N GLU A 67 6.06 -4.26 -0.91
CA GLU A 67 6.28 -5.37 0.02
C GLU A 67 7.67 -5.32 0.66
N ARG A 68 8.73 -5.34 -0.15
CA ARG A 68 10.11 -5.31 0.32
C ARG A 68 10.46 -4.10 1.19
N GLN A 69 9.86 -2.93 0.92
CA GLN A 69 10.13 -1.72 1.68
C GLN A 69 9.34 -1.71 2.98
N ALA A 70 8.09 -2.18 2.96
CA ALA A 70 7.30 -2.38 4.17
C ALA A 70 7.96 -3.40 5.11
N GLU A 71 8.42 -4.53 4.59
CA GLU A 71 9.17 -5.54 5.35
C GLU A 71 10.45 -4.97 5.96
N ASN A 72 11.24 -4.23 5.19
CA ASN A 72 12.46 -3.61 5.71
C ASN A 72 12.13 -2.56 6.81
N ALA A 73 11.09 -1.74 6.62
CA ALA A 73 10.64 -0.81 7.65
C ALA A 73 10.22 -1.55 8.93
N HIS A 74 9.54 -2.68 8.80
CA HIS A 74 9.11 -3.51 9.92
C HIS A 74 10.28 -4.12 10.68
N LEU A 75 11.25 -4.70 9.96
CA LEU A 75 12.47 -5.25 10.55
C LEU A 75 13.31 -4.19 11.27
N ARG A 76 13.21 -2.92 10.85
CA ARG A 76 13.88 -1.78 11.49
C ARG A 76 13.08 -1.19 12.65
N GLY A 77 11.90 -1.73 12.98
CA GLY A 77 11.00 -1.22 14.01
C GLY A 77 10.38 0.13 13.68
N LEU A 78 10.35 0.51 12.40
CA LEU A 78 9.77 1.77 11.92
C LEU A 78 8.29 1.64 11.57
N ALA A 79 7.82 0.43 11.29
CA ALA A 79 6.44 0.15 10.87
C ALA A 79 6.04 -1.31 11.12
#